data_AF-A0A3A4VZA5-F1
#
_entry.id   AF-A0A3A4VZA5-F1
#
_cell.length_a   1.000
_cell.length_b   1.000
_cell.length_c   1.000
_cell.angle_alpha   90.00
_cell.angle_beta   90.00
_cell.angle_gamma   90.00
#
_symmetry.space_group_name_H-M   'P 1'
#
loop_
_entity.id
_entity.type
_entity.pdbx_description
1 polymer ?
#
loop_
_entity_poly.entity_id
_entity_poly.type
_entity_poly.pdbx_seq_one_letter_code
_entity_poly.pdbx_strand_id
1 'polypeptide(L)'
;MPTTKLLPIKQLKLDLSNFRTVPQSSETNAIHAMISINPDWFWALTESLLEDGYHPTENIIVLKDGKKKQDLMVKEGNRRIGALKLIFGYISRSQFALPSHIEEKIAGVSKEWKAANQNVPCAIYGPAEAKFVDKIVTLTHGKGEKAGRDKWNAVARARHNRDKLAASEPALDLLEKYLEKGKNITPNRVNGGVVSTL
;
A
#
# COMPACT_ATOMS: atom_id res chain seq x y z
N MET A 1 10.89 20.20 5.38
CA MET A 1 11.01 19.00 6.25
C MET A 1 9.60 18.57 6.59
N PRO A 2 9.16 17.36 6.20
CA PRO A 2 7.81 16.92 6.48
C PRO A 2 7.60 16.76 7.98
N THR A 3 6.40 17.10 8.44
CA THR A 3 5.99 16.76 9.81
C THR A 3 5.07 15.55 9.74
N THR A 4 5.42 14.49 10.47
CA THR A 4 4.53 13.33 10.62
C THR A 4 3.54 13.62 11.73
N LYS A 5 2.24 13.57 11.42
CA LYS A 5 1.16 13.75 12.40
C LYS A 5 0.07 12.73 12.19
N LEU A 6 -0.58 12.32 13.28
CA LEU A 6 -1.83 11.57 13.21
C LEU A 6 -2.94 12.51 12.74
N LEU A 7 -3.58 12.17 11.63
CA LEU A 7 -4.68 12.95 11.05
C LEU A 7 -5.96 12.10 10.98
N PRO A 8 -7.13 12.69 11.28
CA PRO A 8 -8.41 12.02 11.09
C PRO A 8 -8.64 11.72 9.61
N ILE A 9 -9.06 10.49 9.30
CA ILE A 9 -9.35 10.06 7.91
C ILE A 9 -10.36 10.98 7.23
N LYS A 10 -11.34 11.50 7.98
CA LYS A 10 -12.39 12.41 7.48
C LYS A 10 -11.82 13.72 6.90
N GLN A 11 -10.66 14.18 7.39
CA GLN A 11 -10.03 15.42 6.93
C GLN A 11 -9.20 15.23 5.65
N LEU A 12 -8.83 13.99 5.32
CA LEU A 12 -8.04 13.68 4.15
C LEU A 12 -8.91 13.67 2.90
N LYS A 13 -8.43 14.28 1.82
CA LYS A 13 -9.06 14.24 0.50
C LYS A 13 -8.27 13.34 -0.44
N LEU A 14 -8.95 12.44 -1.13
CA LEU A 14 -8.35 11.62 -2.18
C LEU A 14 -7.88 12.53 -3.32
N ASP A 15 -6.69 12.23 -3.86
CA ASP A 15 -6.25 12.89 -5.10
C ASP A 15 -7.07 12.37 -6.27
N LEU A 16 -7.87 13.25 -6.87
CA LEU A 16 -8.74 12.94 -8.01
C LEU A 16 -7.96 12.84 -9.32
N SER A 17 -6.74 13.35 -9.38
CA SER A 17 -5.85 13.29 -10.55
C SER A 17 -4.73 12.26 -10.36
N ASN A 18 -4.99 11.21 -9.57
CA ASN A 18 -4.01 10.16 -9.31
C ASN A 18 -3.64 9.41 -10.59
N PHE A 19 -2.34 9.32 -10.91
CA PHE A 19 -1.85 8.67 -12.13
C PHE A 19 -2.22 7.19 -12.30
N ARG A 20 -2.69 6.51 -11.25
CA ARG A 20 -3.21 5.14 -11.36
C ARG A 20 -4.58 5.09 -12.04
N THR A 21 -5.33 6.18 -12.02
CA THR A 21 -6.70 6.29 -12.55
C THR A 21 -6.75 7.40 -13.59
N VAL A 22 -7.76 7.38 -14.47
CA VAL A 22 -8.10 8.62 -15.20
C VAL A 22 -8.56 9.68 -14.19
N PRO A 23 -8.36 10.99 -14.44
CA PRO A 23 -8.86 12.03 -13.53
C PRO A 23 -10.36 11.87 -13.24
N GLN A 24 -10.74 12.04 -11.98
CA GLN A 24 -12.08 11.77 -11.48
C GLN A 24 -12.78 13.05 -11.06
N SER A 25 -14.11 13.05 -11.12
CA SER A 25 -14.92 14.21 -10.73
C SER A 25 -15.28 14.23 -9.24
N SER A 26 -15.13 13.11 -8.52
CA SER A 26 -15.47 13.00 -7.10
C SER A 26 -14.68 11.90 -6.40
N GLU A 27 -14.63 11.92 -5.07
CA GLU A 27 -13.99 10.85 -4.28
C GLU A 27 -14.70 9.49 -4.47
N THR A 28 -16.04 9.50 -4.60
CA THR A 28 -16.81 8.30 -4.94
C THR A 28 -16.33 7.69 -6.26
N ASN A 29 -16.19 8.53 -7.30
CA ASN A 29 -15.73 8.07 -8.61
C ASN A 29 -14.27 7.59 -8.57
N ALA A 30 -13.42 8.23 -7.76
CA ALA A 30 -12.07 7.75 -7.51
C ALA A 30 -12.02 6.38 -6.86
N ILE A 31 -12.90 6.10 -5.89
CA ILE A 31 -12.98 4.77 -5.28
C ILE A 31 -13.50 3.75 -6.30
N HIS A 32 -14.53 4.07 -7.09
CA HIS A 32 -14.98 3.20 -8.17
C HIS A 32 -13.85 2.87 -9.14
N ALA A 33 -13.11 3.87 -9.59
CA ALA A 33 -11.98 3.66 -10.50
C ALA A 33 -10.91 2.76 -9.88
N MET A 34 -10.59 2.95 -8.59
CA MET A 34 -9.63 2.09 -7.88
C MET A 34 -10.10 0.64 -7.76
N ILE A 35 -11.39 0.41 -7.51
CA ILE A 35 -11.98 -0.94 -7.47
C ILE A 35 -11.97 -1.55 -8.87
N SER A 36 -12.41 -0.83 -9.90
CA SER A 36 -12.51 -1.35 -11.27
C SER A 36 -11.17 -1.72 -11.89
N ILE A 37 -10.07 -1.03 -11.54
CA ILE A 37 -8.73 -1.34 -12.08
C ILE A 37 -8.21 -2.69 -11.56
N ASN A 38 -8.39 -2.96 -10.27
CA ASN A 38 -7.93 -4.19 -9.65
C ASN A 38 -8.75 -4.50 -8.40
N PRO A 39 -9.92 -5.15 -8.56
CA PRO A 39 -10.86 -5.37 -7.47
C PRO A 39 -10.25 -6.28 -6.39
N ASP A 40 -9.55 -7.34 -6.79
CA ASP A 40 -8.92 -8.29 -5.87
C ASP A 40 -7.94 -7.58 -4.92
N TRP A 41 -7.09 -6.70 -5.45
CA TRP A 41 -6.14 -5.96 -4.62
C TRP A 41 -6.80 -4.91 -3.74
N PHE A 42 -7.92 -4.31 -4.18
CA PHE A 42 -8.64 -3.35 -3.37
C PHE A 42 -9.33 -4.04 -2.19
N TRP A 43 -9.99 -5.18 -2.45
CA TRP A 43 -10.70 -5.91 -1.42
C TRP A 43 -9.76 -6.64 -0.47
N ALA A 44 -8.68 -7.25 -0.95
CA ALA A 44 -7.64 -7.83 -0.08
C ALA A 44 -7.01 -6.78 0.86
N LEU A 45 -6.79 -5.55 0.36
CA LEU A 45 -6.33 -4.45 1.20
C LEU A 45 -7.39 -4.04 2.25
N THR A 46 -8.65 -3.99 1.84
CA THR A 46 -9.77 -3.64 2.73
C THR A 46 -9.91 -4.70 3.83
N GLU A 47 -9.78 -5.97 3.48
CA GLU A 47 -9.81 -7.09 4.40
C GLU A 47 -8.65 -7.05 5.40
N SER A 48 -7.41 -6.87 4.92
CA SER A 48 -6.25 -6.71 5.82
C SER A 48 -6.41 -5.53 6.79
N LEU A 49 -6.99 -4.41 6.33
CA LEU A 49 -7.31 -3.29 7.24
C LEU A 49 -8.35 -3.69 8.29
N LEU A 50 -9.39 -4.43 7.91
CA LEU A 50 -10.43 -4.88 8.84
C LEU A 50 -9.89 -5.86 9.89
N GLU A 51 -8.92 -6.69 9.52
CA GLU A 51 -8.29 -7.69 10.41
C GLU A 51 -7.23 -7.08 11.32
N ASP A 52 -6.26 -6.36 10.75
CA ASP A 52 -5.07 -5.89 11.47
C ASP A 52 -5.16 -4.42 11.91
N GLY A 53 -6.12 -3.67 11.36
CA GLY A 53 -6.14 -2.22 11.44
C GLY A 53 -5.10 -1.56 10.53
N TYR A 54 -4.90 -0.26 10.74
CA TYR A 54 -3.93 0.51 10.01
C TYR A 54 -2.51 0.26 10.55
N HIS A 55 -1.62 -0.26 9.70
CA HIS A 55 -0.23 -0.47 10.06
C HIS A 55 0.55 0.87 10.14
N PRO A 56 1.18 1.22 11.28
CA PRO A 56 1.89 2.50 11.42
C PRO A 56 3.09 2.69 10.48
N THR A 57 3.60 1.59 9.92
CA THR A 57 4.71 1.58 8.95
C THR A 57 4.27 1.94 7.54
N GLU A 58 2.96 2.03 7.29
CA GLU A 58 2.43 2.43 6.00
C GLU A 58 2.44 3.95 5.85
N ASN A 59 3.09 4.41 4.79
CA ASN A 59 3.27 5.83 4.52
C ASN A 59 2.05 6.41 3.82
N ILE A 60 1.38 7.38 4.47
CA ILE A 60 0.46 8.31 3.79
C ILE A 60 1.21 9.62 3.58
N ILE A 61 1.32 10.05 2.32
CA ILE A 61 1.90 11.35 1.97
C ILE A 61 0.77 12.31 1.67
N VAL A 62 0.78 13.44 2.37
CA VAL A 62 -0.25 14.47 2.26
C VAL A 62 0.40 15.78 1.83
N LEU A 63 -0.18 16.41 0.80
CA LEU A 63 0.17 17.75 0.36
C LEU A 63 -0.91 18.72 0.81
N LYS A 64 -0.51 19.79 1.51
CA LYS A 64 -1.41 20.92 1.82
C LYS A 64 -1.69 21.72 0.56
N ASP A 65 -2.96 21.94 0.24
CA ASP A 65 -3.32 22.89 -0.81
C ASP A 65 -3.00 24.32 -0.34
N GLY A 66 -2.30 25.08 -1.19
CA GLY A 66 -1.97 26.48 -0.93
C GLY A 66 -3.19 27.40 -0.92
N LYS A 67 -4.31 27.01 -1.56
CA LYS A 67 -5.52 27.84 -1.67
C LYS A 67 -6.43 27.77 -0.44
N LYS A 68 -6.49 26.63 0.24
CA LYS A 68 -7.25 26.42 1.47
C LYS A 68 -6.34 25.71 2.48
N LYS A 69 -5.88 26.42 3.51
CA LYS A 69 -4.94 25.92 4.52
C LYS A 69 -5.33 24.61 5.22
N GLN A 70 -6.59 24.19 5.12
CA GLN A 70 -7.18 23.00 5.74
C GLN A 70 -7.32 21.82 4.74
N ASP A 71 -7.10 22.03 3.44
CA ASP A 71 -7.28 20.97 2.45
C ASP A 71 -6.02 20.11 2.38
N LEU A 72 -6.17 18.86 2.83
CA LEU A 72 -5.11 17.87 2.96
C LEU A 72 -5.29 16.79 1.88
N MET A 73 -4.56 16.94 0.78
CA MET A 73 -4.67 16.05 -0.38
C MET A 73 -3.71 14.86 -0.26
N VAL A 74 -4.22 13.65 -0.41
CA VAL A 74 -3.45 12.41 -0.32
C VAL A 74 -2.72 12.16 -1.64
N LYS A 75 -1.39 12.28 -1.64
CA LYS A 75 -0.53 12.03 -2.81
C LYS A 75 -0.03 10.58 -2.88
N GLU A 76 0.13 9.93 -1.73
CA GLU A 76 0.43 8.51 -1.64
C GLU A 76 -0.49 7.83 -0.63
N GLY A 77 -0.99 6.64 -0.97
CA GLY A 77 -1.92 5.90 -0.11
C GLY A 77 -3.40 6.10 -0.44
N ASN A 78 -3.74 6.66 -1.62
CA ASN A 78 -5.13 6.87 -2.07
C ASN A 78 -6.03 5.64 -1.87
N ARG A 79 -5.52 4.44 -2.18
CA ARG A 79 -6.28 3.19 -2.04
C ARG A 79 -6.62 2.86 -0.57
N ARG A 80 -5.65 3.02 0.33
CA ARG A 80 -5.85 2.78 1.78
C ARG A 80 -6.85 3.76 2.37
N ILE A 81 -6.70 5.04 2.05
CA ILE A 81 -7.64 6.07 2.52
C ILE A 81 -9.03 5.85 1.94
N GLY A 82 -9.13 5.46 0.66
CA GLY A 82 -10.41 5.10 0.03
C GLY A 82 -11.10 3.93 0.74
N ALA A 83 -10.38 2.84 1.00
CA ALA A 83 -10.90 1.69 1.73
C ALA A 83 -11.36 2.08 3.15
N LEU A 84 -10.54 2.83 3.89
CA LEU A 84 -10.91 3.33 5.22
C LEU A 84 -12.16 4.22 5.18
N LYS A 85 -12.28 5.11 4.19
CA LYS A 85 -13.49 5.94 4.03
C LYS A 85 -14.74 5.10 3.80
N LEU A 86 -14.65 3.96 3.12
CA LEU A 86 -15.76 3.00 2.98
C LEU A 86 -16.08 2.31 4.31
N ILE A 87 -15.06 1.81 5.02
CA ILE A 87 -15.21 1.11 6.31
C ILE A 87 -15.88 2.03 7.35
N PHE A 88 -15.42 3.29 7.45
CA PHE A 88 -15.98 4.29 8.36
C PHE A 88 -17.31 4.89 7.88
N GLY A 89 -17.74 4.59 6.66
CA GLY A 89 -18.99 5.11 6.08
C GLY A 89 -18.96 6.61 5.77
N TYR A 90 -17.78 7.20 5.58
CA TYR A 90 -17.65 8.60 5.12
C TYR A 90 -18.06 8.77 3.66
N ILE A 91 -18.06 7.67 2.90
CA ILE A 91 -18.62 7.59 1.56
C ILE A 91 -19.66 6.46 1.59
N SER A 92 -20.81 6.69 0.94
CA SER A 92 -21.93 5.75 1.00
C SER A 92 -21.57 4.43 0.34
N ARG A 93 -21.62 3.35 1.12
CA ARG A 93 -21.37 1.97 0.66
C ARG A 93 -22.37 1.51 -0.40
N SER A 94 -23.61 2.02 -0.35
CA SER A 94 -24.67 1.70 -1.31
C SER A 94 -24.34 2.08 -2.76
N GLN A 95 -23.32 2.91 -2.97
CA GLN A 95 -22.86 3.30 -4.30
C GLN A 95 -21.94 2.23 -4.92
N PHE A 96 -21.48 1.24 -4.15
CA PHE A 96 -20.49 0.25 -4.60
C PHE A 96 -21.04 -1.17 -4.49
N ALA A 97 -20.59 -2.05 -5.38
CA ALA A 97 -20.83 -3.49 -5.25
C ALA A 97 -19.78 -4.10 -4.31
N LEU A 98 -20.12 -4.18 -3.01
CA LEU A 98 -19.24 -4.79 -2.01
C LEU A 98 -19.39 -6.32 -2.06
N PRO A 99 -18.28 -7.08 -1.94
CA PRO A 99 -18.37 -8.50 -1.64
C PRO A 99 -19.07 -8.73 -0.29
N SER A 100 -19.96 -9.73 -0.21
CA SER A 100 -20.76 -10.02 0.99
C SER A 100 -19.90 -10.19 2.26
N HIS A 101 -18.80 -10.92 2.16
CA HIS A 101 -17.87 -11.14 3.28
C HIS A 101 -17.25 -9.82 3.81
N ILE A 102 -16.99 -8.85 2.93
CA ILE A 102 -16.48 -7.53 3.35
C ILE A 102 -17.58 -6.75 4.06
N GLU A 103 -18.81 -6.80 3.55
CA GLU A 103 -19.94 -6.13 4.18
C GLU A 103 -20.22 -6.66 5.59
N GLU A 104 -20.20 -7.98 5.77
CA GLU A 104 -20.32 -8.65 7.07
C GLU A 104 -19.20 -8.23 8.03
N LYS A 105 -17.94 -8.23 7.57
CA LYS A 105 -16.80 -7.77 8.37
C LYS A 105 -16.95 -6.30 8.79
N ILE A 106 -17.34 -5.41 7.87
CA ILE A 106 -17.57 -3.99 8.17
C ILE A 106 -18.69 -3.82 9.21
N ALA A 107 -19.76 -4.61 9.11
CA ALA A 107 -20.86 -4.58 10.08
C ALA A 107 -20.41 -5.05 11.48
N GLY A 108 -19.50 -6.02 11.53
CA GLY A 108 -18.91 -6.56 12.77
C GLY A 108 -17.82 -5.70 13.41
N VAL A 109 -17.40 -4.59 12.80
CA VAL A 109 -16.32 -3.75 13.33
C VAL A 109 -16.71 -3.13 14.67
N SER A 110 -15.90 -3.42 15.69
CA SER A 110 -16.08 -2.93 17.05
C SER A 110 -15.84 -1.42 17.19
N LYS A 111 -16.32 -0.83 18.29
CA LYS A 111 -16.10 0.60 18.58
C LYS A 111 -14.62 0.86 18.87
N GLU A 112 -13.94 -0.10 19.49
CA GLU A 112 -12.53 -0.05 19.85
C GLU A 112 -11.67 -0.01 18.59
N TRP A 113 -11.97 -0.85 17.60
CA TRP A 113 -11.30 -0.82 16.30
C TRP A 113 -11.49 0.55 15.62
N LYS A 114 -12.72 1.09 15.63
CA LYS A 114 -13.01 2.40 15.04
C LYS A 114 -12.21 3.51 15.72
N ALA A 115 -12.11 3.50 17.05
CA ALA A 115 -11.34 4.47 17.80
C ALA A 115 -9.84 4.37 17.50
N ALA A 116 -9.29 3.16 17.44
CA ALA A 116 -7.88 2.92 17.14
C ALA A 116 -7.48 3.33 15.72
N ASN A 117 -8.40 3.17 14.75
CA ASN A 117 -8.12 3.36 13.32
C ASN A 117 -8.68 4.67 12.76
N GLN A 118 -9.26 5.55 13.59
CA GLN A 118 -9.85 6.81 13.13
C GLN A 118 -8.81 7.81 12.59
N ASN A 119 -7.58 7.71 13.10
CA ASN A 119 -6.46 8.56 12.76
C ASN A 119 -5.33 7.74 12.14
N VAL A 120 -4.70 8.28 11.12
CA VAL A 120 -3.57 7.63 10.43
C VAL A 120 -2.34 8.53 10.44
N PRO A 121 -1.12 7.98 10.58
CA PRO A 121 0.11 8.74 10.49
C PRO A 121 0.31 9.23 9.05
N CYS A 122 0.42 10.54 8.91
CA CYS A 122 0.59 11.22 7.63
C CYS A 122 1.86 12.05 7.64
N ALA A 123 2.70 11.88 6.62
CA ALA A 123 3.79 12.79 6.31
C ALA A 123 3.23 14.01 5.56
N ILE A 124 3.22 15.16 6.23
CA ILE A 124 2.58 16.38 5.73
C ILE A 124 3.62 17.31 5.11
N TYR A 125 3.41 17.66 3.85
CA TYR A 125 4.23 18.58 3.07
C TYR A 125 3.50 19.89 2.77
N GLY A 126 4.26 20.99 2.74
CA GLY A 126 3.73 22.29 2.33
C GLY A 126 3.60 22.42 0.80
N PRO A 127 2.88 23.44 0.31
CA PRO A 127 2.71 23.66 -1.14
C PRO A 127 4.04 23.91 -1.87
N ALA A 128 5.03 24.50 -1.20
CA ALA A 128 6.37 24.70 -1.75
C ALA A 128 7.13 23.38 -2.01
N GLU A 129 6.74 22.30 -1.34
CA GLU A 129 7.38 20.97 -1.44
C GLU A 129 6.67 20.06 -2.47
N ALA A 130 5.69 20.56 -3.24
CA ALA A 130 4.90 19.78 -4.19
C ALA A 130 5.76 18.99 -5.19
N LYS A 131 6.77 19.64 -5.81
CA LYS A 131 7.71 18.96 -6.75
C LYS A 131 8.49 17.83 -6.09
N PHE A 132 8.84 17.99 -4.81
CA PHE A 132 9.54 16.96 -4.05
C PHE A 132 8.63 15.77 -3.75
N VAL A 133 7.38 16.03 -3.39
CA VAL A 133 6.36 14.99 -3.23
C VAL A 133 6.14 14.22 -4.54
N ASP A 134 5.98 14.91 -5.67
CA ASP A 134 5.82 14.28 -6.98
C ASP A 134 7.01 13.37 -7.32
N LYS A 135 8.23 13.80 -6.99
CA LYS A 135 9.44 12.96 -7.13
C LYS A 135 9.35 11.70 -6.27
N ILE A 136 8.93 11.79 -5.01
CA ILE A 136 8.76 10.61 -4.14
C ILE A 136 7.72 9.65 -4.73
N VAL A 137 6.55 10.15 -5.13
CA VAL A 137 5.50 9.32 -5.73
C VAL A 137 6.02 8.64 -7.01
N THR A 138 6.79 9.37 -7.83
CA THR A 138 7.41 8.83 -9.05
C THR A 138 8.44 7.76 -8.74
N LEU A 139 9.31 7.92 -7.75
CA LEU A 139 10.28 6.88 -7.37
C LEU A 139 9.60 5.64 -6.78
N THR A 140 8.46 5.83 -6.11
CA THR A 140 7.72 4.73 -5.48
C THR A 140 6.98 3.87 -6.50
N HIS A 141 6.45 4.46 -7.58
CA HIS A 141 5.56 3.77 -8.54
C HIS A 141 5.98 3.84 -10.02
N GLY A 142 6.93 4.69 -10.37
CA GLY A 142 7.41 4.90 -11.72
C GLY A 142 8.14 3.67 -12.25
N LYS A 143 7.90 3.34 -13.52
CA LYS A 143 8.51 2.20 -14.19
C LYS A 143 9.98 2.50 -14.51
N GLY A 144 10.90 1.65 -14.08
CA GLY A 144 12.33 1.72 -14.43
C GLY A 144 13.25 2.41 -13.41
N GLU A 145 12.69 2.99 -12.36
CA GLU A 145 13.46 3.52 -11.24
C GLU A 145 13.89 2.36 -10.32
N LYS A 146 15.20 2.09 -10.21
CA LYS A 146 15.76 1.06 -9.29
C LYS A 146 15.58 1.41 -7.80
N ALA A 147 14.86 2.48 -7.48
CA ALA A 147 14.62 3.01 -6.14
C ALA A 147 13.25 2.63 -5.54
N GLY A 148 12.45 1.82 -6.25
CA GLY A 148 11.17 1.31 -5.75
C GLY A 148 11.30 0.15 -4.77
N ARG A 149 10.18 -0.32 -4.21
CA ARG A 149 10.15 -1.54 -3.37
C ARG A 149 10.32 -2.76 -4.28
N ASP A 150 11.47 -3.44 -4.19
CA ASP A 150 11.68 -4.67 -4.95
C ASP A 150 10.66 -5.74 -4.53
N LYS A 151 10.05 -6.39 -5.52
CA LYS A 151 9.11 -7.47 -5.22
C LYS A 151 9.93 -8.65 -4.72
N TRP A 152 9.45 -9.32 -3.68
CA TRP A 152 10.05 -10.59 -3.30
C TRP A 152 10.05 -11.55 -4.48
N ASN A 153 11.24 -12.02 -4.84
CA ASN A 153 11.42 -13.04 -5.85
C ASN A 153 10.75 -14.36 -5.40
N ALA A 154 10.66 -15.33 -6.30
CA ALA A 154 9.99 -16.60 -6.01
C ALA A 154 10.56 -17.32 -4.78
N VAL A 155 11.88 -17.28 -4.58
CA VAL A 155 12.57 -17.91 -3.44
C VAL A 155 12.23 -17.20 -2.13
N ALA A 156 12.26 -15.86 -2.10
CA ALA A 156 11.92 -15.07 -0.92
C ALA A 156 10.47 -15.28 -0.47
N ARG A 157 9.53 -15.41 -1.42
CA ARG A 157 8.13 -15.77 -1.12
C ARG A 157 8.00 -17.17 -0.55
N ALA A 158 8.64 -18.17 -1.18
CA ALA A 158 8.61 -19.56 -0.69
C ALA A 158 9.19 -19.67 0.73
N ARG A 159 10.29 -18.97 1.03
CA ARG A 159 10.87 -18.92 2.39
C ARG A 159 9.87 -18.38 3.40
N HIS A 160 9.24 -17.25 3.10
CA HIS A 160 8.22 -16.66 3.99
C HIS A 160 7.05 -17.63 4.24
N ASN A 161 6.53 -18.26 3.19
CA ASN A 161 5.43 -19.22 3.31
C ASN A 161 5.80 -20.42 4.21
N ARG A 162 6.97 -21.02 4.02
CA ARG A 162 7.44 -22.13 4.84
C ARG A 162 7.67 -21.68 6.30
N ASP A 163 8.41 -20.59 6.49
CA ASP A 163 8.94 -20.23 7.81
C ASP A 163 7.91 -19.50 8.70
N LYS A 164 6.93 -18.82 8.09
CA LYS A 164 5.91 -18.03 8.82
C LYS A 164 4.51 -18.60 8.74
N LEU A 165 4.17 -19.27 7.64
CA LEU A 165 2.83 -19.85 7.44
C LEU A 165 2.82 -21.38 7.56
N ALA A 166 3.97 -21.99 7.89
CA ALA A 166 4.16 -23.45 7.95
C ALA A 166 3.70 -24.18 6.68
N ALA A 167 3.74 -23.49 5.52
CA ALA A 167 3.34 -24.07 4.25
C ALA A 167 4.41 -25.03 3.72
N SER A 168 3.99 -26.10 3.05
CA SER A 168 4.92 -27.02 2.41
C SER A 168 5.49 -26.40 1.13
N GLU A 169 6.82 -26.28 1.04
CA GLU A 169 7.54 -25.72 -0.12
C GLU A 169 8.64 -26.69 -0.61
N PRO A 170 8.31 -27.88 -1.14
CA PRO A 170 9.29 -28.93 -1.44
C PRO A 170 10.34 -28.53 -2.48
N ALA A 171 9.98 -27.66 -3.42
CA ALA A 171 10.90 -27.13 -4.42
C ALA A 171 11.97 -26.21 -3.79
N LEU A 172 11.59 -25.43 -2.76
CA LEU A 172 12.54 -24.64 -1.98
C LEU A 172 13.47 -25.55 -1.19
N ASP A 173 12.94 -26.57 -0.52
CA ASP A 173 13.75 -27.50 0.28
C ASP A 173 14.75 -28.26 -0.58
N LEU A 174 14.36 -28.67 -1.79
CA LEU A 174 15.25 -29.28 -2.77
C LEU A 174 16.34 -28.30 -3.23
N LEU A 175 15.95 -27.06 -3.57
CA LEU A 175 16.87 -26.02 -4.00
C LEU A 175 17.90 -25.71 -2.89
N GLU A 176 17.47 -25.51 -1.66
CA GLU A 176 18.34 -25.19 -0.53
C GLU A 176 19.26 -26.37 -0.18
N LYS A 177 18.75 -27.61 -0.17
CA LYS A 177 19.59 -28.81 0.00
C LYS A 177 20.62 -28.96 -1.12
N TYR A 178 20.27 -28.63 -2.36
CA TYR A 178 21.20 -28.64 -3.49
C TYR A 178 22.24 -27.50 -3.37
N LEU A 179 21.85 -26.31 -2.91
CA LEU A 179 22.81 -25.23 -2.65
C LEU A 179 23.78 -25.56 -1.51
N GLU A 180 23.32 -26.28 -0.48
CA GLU A 180 24.15 -26.72 0.65
C GLU A 180 25.07 -27.89 0.32
N LYS A 181 24.58 -28.89 -0.41
CA LYS A 181 25.25 -30.19 -0.58
C LYS A 181 25.53 -30.58 -2.03
N GLY A 182 24.94 -29.88 -2.98
CA GLY A 182 25.09 -30.16 -4.40
C GLY A 182 26.46 -29.73 -4.92
N LYS A 183 26.99 -30.50 -5.87
CA LYS A 183 28.16 -30.10 -6.65
C LYS A 183 27.67 -29.43 -7.93
N ASN A 184 28.10 -28.21 -8.18
CA ASN A 184 27.82 -27.54 -9.45
C ASN A 184 28.42 -28.33 -10.60
N ILE A 185 27.59 -28.64 -11.59
CA ILE A 185 27.97 -29.45 -12.76
C ILE A 185 28.78 -28.61 -13.77
N THR A 186 28.78 -27.28 -13.65
CA THR A 186 29.58 -26.36 -14.47
C THR A 186 30.58 -25.53 -13.62
N PRO A 187 31.85 -25.40 -14.04
CA PRO A 187 32.89 -24.79 -13.19
C PRO A 187 32.94 -23.25 -13.14
N ASN A 188 31.87 -22.51 -13.47
CA ASN A 188 31.97 -21.04 -13.55
C ASN A 188 30.89 -20.25 -12.81
N ARG A 189 31.34 -19.70 -11.67
CA ARG A 189 30.95 -18.46 -10.95
C ARG A 189 29.54 -18.37 -10.31
N VAL A 190 29.53 -18.52 -8.99
CA VAL A 190 28.80 -17.61 -8.09
C VAL A 190 29.82 -16.99 -7.13
N ASN A 191 30.42 -15.86 -7.52
CA ASN A 191 31.11 -14.99 -6.57
C ASN A 191 30.11 -13.93 -6.09
N GLY A 192 29.66 -14.07 -4.84
CA GLY A 192 29.04 -13.01 -4.05
C GLY A 192 30.05 -11.93 -3.70
N GLY A 193 30.55 -11.22 -4.72
CA GLY A 193 31.44 -10.08 -4.56
C GLY A 193 30.68 -8.78 -4.72
N VAL A 194 30.67 -7.98 -3.66
CA VAL A 194 30.31 -6.56 -3.65
C VAL A 194 30.99 -5.86 -4.84
N VAL A 195 30.22 -5.43 -5.83
CA VAL A 195 30.71 -4.46 -6.83
C VAL A 195 30.33 -3.07 -6.32
N SER A 196 31.26 -2.51 -5.55
CA SER A 196 31.40 -1.06 -5.43
C SER A 196 31.85 -0.53 -6.78
N THR A 197 31.06 0.35 -7.40
CA THR A 197 31.53 1.19 -8.50
C THR A 197 30.95 2.58 -8.34
N LEU A 198 31.89 3.51 -8.15
CA LEU A 198 31.96 4.93 -8.52
C LEU A 198 30.71 5.56 -9.14
#